data_AF-A0A535XM03-F1
#
_entry.id   AF-A0A535XM03-F1
#
_cell.length_a   1.000
_cell.length_b   1.000
_cell.length_c   1.000
_cell.angle_alpha   90.00
_cell.angle_beta   90.00
_cell.angle_gamma   90.00
#
_symmetry.space_group_name_H-M   'P 1'
#
loop_
_entity.id
_entity.type
_entity.pdbx_description
1 polymer ?
#
loop_
_entity_poly.entity_id
_entity_poly.type
_entity_poly.pdbx_seq_one_letter_code
_entity_poly.pdbx_strand_id
1 'polypeptide(L)'
;MGRGGAGHPERRLRTHLWLPVHGLRGRPSKGGGDSPHRVGTSQRPRGRAAASGRRLRGDRGRSALEDALRAACCRAGAGARARVTHEIHYGKADVKVYRTYGVPLRGVTPIPESAFSGRDNLLMGAEIGVTVRGDAFWDAYTKGDNRQVVATDTMKNFIQSASLVCGAPTLEGWLHEIGRAFLETYPQMESIGISGHELPFPPALVPGDEPGSFAMSEVLFSRERCDASYATLDLVRTKRGDAVGTEIADLECGRAALQLVKITGSSFADFARDEHTTLPERPDRPLYIWCDVGWRYADPRDALGDDPARYVAGEQVADLAGAVFHEFVSLSIQHLVHEIGQRMLKRWPQLSEVSFEAQNRLWDLAAEAADRHEVKVYADPRPPFGRIGLRLRRE
;
A
#
# COMPACT_ATOMS: atom_id res chain seq x y z
N MET A 1 -55.75 -39.81 2.41
CA MET A 1 -54.99 -40.06 1.17
C MET A 1 -54.48 -38.71 0.68
N GLY A 2 -53.21 -38.35 0.55
CA GLY A 2 -51.93 -38.93 0.92
C GLY A 2 -50.89 -37.81 0.72
N ARG A 3 -50.15 -37.51 1.80
CA ARG A 3 -48.75 -37.09 1.93
C ARG A 3 -47.96 -36.71 0.65
N GLY A 4 -47.19 -35.61 0.76
CA GLY A 4 -46.05 -35.33 -0.11
C GLY A 4 -45.32 -34.04 0.28
N GLY A 5 -44.59 -34.05 1.40
CA GLY A 5 -43.66 -32.98 1.77
C GLY A 5 -42.33 -33.15 1.04
N ALA A 6 -41.68 -32.02 0.73
CA ALA A 6 -40.28 -31.99 0.31
C ALA A 6 -39.58 -30.88 1.12
N GLY A 7 -38.80 -31.31 2.11
CA GLY A 7 -37.94 -30.44 2.90
C GLY A 7 -36.71 -30.01 2.11
N HIS A 8 -36.34 -28.74 2.26
CA HIS A 8 -35.03 -28.23 1.86
C HIS A 8 -33.95 -28.78 2.81
N PRO A 9 -32.86 -29.38 2.31
CA PRO A 9 -31.72 -29.68 3.16
C PRO A 9 -30.82 -28.45 3.33
N GLU A 10 -30.73 -27.96 4.55
CA GLU A 10 -29.63 -27.10 5.04
C GLU A 10 -28.29 -27.78 4.74
N ARG A 11 -27.46 -27.18 3.88
CA ARG A 11 -26.05 -27.56 3.75
C ARG A 11 -25.24 -26.83 4.82
N ARG A 12 -25.04 -27.49 5.96
CA ARG A 12 -23.97 -27.16 6.91
C ARG A 12 -22.63 -27.54 6.30
N LEU A 13 -21.82 -26.57 5.91
CA LEU A 13 -20.40 -26.78 5.62
C LEU A 13 -19.63 -26.73 6.94
N ARG A 14 -19.43 -27.90 7.54
CA ARG A 14 -18.32 -28.15 8.47
C ARG A 14 -17.32 -29.04 7.76
N THR A 15 -16.15 -28.49 7.43
CA THR A 15 -14.97 -29.30 7.13
C THR A 15 -13.72 -28.53 7.56
N HIS A 16 -13.24 -28.88 8.75
CA HIS A 16 -11.83 -28.73 9.09
C HIS A 16 -11.05 -29.73 8.24
N LEU A 17 -10.24 -29.26 7.29
CA LEU A 17 -9.25 -30.09 6.61
C LEU A 17 -7.87 -29.66 7.11
N TRP A 18 -7.34 -30.43 8.05
CA TRP A 18 -5.97 -30.31 8.54
C TRP A 18 -5.09 -31.23 7.69
N LEU A 19 -4.15 -30.67 6.93
CA LEU A 19 -3.17 -31.46 6.16
C LEU A 19 -1.83 -31.47 6.93
N PRO A 20 -1.29 -32.65 7.30
CA PRO A 20 0.03 -32.76 7.93
C PRO A 20 1.14 -32.69 6.89
N VAL A 21 2.11 -31.79 7.09
CA VAL A 21 3.33 -31.66 6.28
C VAL A 21 4.42 -32.58 6.81
N HIS A 22 4.60 -33.76 6.20
CA HIS A 22 5.80 -34.57 6.40
C HIS A 22 6.31 -35.15 5.08
N GLY A 23 7.58 -34.86 4.76
CA GLY A 23 8.44 -35.75 3.98
C GLY A 23 8.82 -35.30 2.58
N LEU A 24 9.78 -34.38 2.47
CA LEU A 24 10.64 -34.30 1.27
C LEU A 24 12.10 -34.45 1.70
N ARG A 25 12.56 -35.70 1.74
CA ARG A 25 13.99 -36.05 1.77
C ARG A 25 14.52 -35.97 0.34
N GLY A 26 15.60 -35.21 0.16
CA GLY A 26 16.30 -35.05 -1.11
C GLY A 26 16.98 -36.33 -1.61
N ARG A 27 17.20 -36.36 -2.93
CA ARG A 27 18.17 -37.24 -3.60
C ARG A 27 19.11 -36.38 -4.44
N PRO A 28 20.42 -36.70 -4.50
CA PRO A 28 21.39 -35.94 -5.28
C PRO A 28 21.50 -36.48 -6.71
N SER A 29 21.71 -35.60 -7.69
CA SER A 29 22.12 -35.95 -9.05
C SER A 29 23.59 -35.58 -9.29
N LYS A 30 24.37 -36.55 -9.75
CA LYS A 30 25.74 -36.40 -10.25
C LYS A 30 25.74 -36.03 -11.74
N GLY A 31 26.70 -35.18 -12.15
CA GLY A 31 27.51 -35.43 -13.35
C GLY A 31 27.38 -34.46 -14.54
N GLY A 32 28.38 -33.57 -14.69
CA GLY A 32 29.25 -33.48 -15.89
C GLY A 32 28.86 -32.53 -17.03
N GLY A 33 29.72 -31.53 -17.31
CA GLY A 33 29.77 -30.79 -18.59
C GLY A 33 30.47 -29.43 -18.53
N ASP A 34 31.77 -29.40 -18.87
CA ASP A 34 32.64 -28.24 -19.21
C ASP A 34 32.05 -27.35 -20.34
N SER A 35 32.37 -26.07 -20.60
CA SER A 35 33.26 -24.97 -20.14
C SER A 35 32.80 -23.69 -20.94
N PRO A 36 33.58 -22.58 -21.10
CA PRO A 36 33.66 -21.41 -20.23
C PRO A 36 33.30 -20.06 -20.92
N HIS A 37 33.04 -18.97 -20.17
CA HIS A 37 33.41 -17.58 -20.54
C HIS A 37 33.33 -16.63 -19.32
N ARG A 38 34.11 -15.55 -19.39
CA ARG A 38 34.76 -14.78 -18.30
C ARG A 38 33.96 -13.57 -17.75
N VAL A 39 34.52 -13.04 -16.63
CA VAL A 39 34.53 -11.65 -16.10
C VAL A 39 33.37 -11.32 -15.15
N GLY A 40 33.54 -10.80 -13.93
CA GLY A 40 34.71 -10.43 -13.13
C GLY A 40 34.24 -10.03 -11.72
N THR A 41 35.00 -10.36 -10.68
CA THR A 41 34.72 -10.03 -9.27
C THR A 41 35.74 -9.05 -8.73
N SER A 42 35.28 -7.95 -8.11
CA SER A 42 36.11 -7.04 -7.33
C SER A 42 36.20 -7.51 -5.88
N GLN A 43 37.42 -7.50 -5.35
CA GLN A 43 37.80 -7.91 -3.99
C GLN A 43 37.72 -6.71 -3.02
N ARG A 44 37.41 -7.00 -1.74
CA ARG A 44 37.94 -6.24 -0.59
C ARG A 44 38.37 -7.21 0.52
N PRO A 45 39.49 -6.96 1.23
CA PRO A 45 40.16 -7.97 2.04
C PRO A 45 39.70 -8.00 3.51
N ARG A 46 39.79 -9.19 4.12
CA ARG A 46 39.70 -9.44 5.57
C ARG A 46 41.11 -9.46 6.17
N GLY A 47 41.36 -8.63 7.17
CA GLY A 47 42.55 -8.71 8.03
C GLY A 47 42.31 -9.61 9.24
N ARG A 48 43.22 -10.56 9.48
CA ARG A 48 43.35 -11.34 10.72
C ARG A 48 44.33 -10.62 11.67
N ALA A 49 44.06 -10.68 12.96
CA ALA A 49 45.10 -10.60 13.98
C ALA A 49 44.77 -11.57 15.13
N ALA A 50 45.77 -12.38 15.49
CA ALA A 50 45.77 -13.34 16.58
C ALA A 50 46.40 -12.71 17.83
N ALA A 51 45.97 -13.12 19.03
CA ALA A 51 46.77 -12.96 20.23
C ALA A 51 46.49 -14.09 21.24
N SER A 52 47.57 -14.77 21.60
CA SER A 52 47.72 -15.81 22.61
C SER A 52 47.59 -15.29 24.04
N GLY A 53 47.11 -16.14 24.96
CA GLY A 53 46.83 -15.77 26.34
C GLY A 53 48.00 -15.83 27.33
N ARG A 54 47.70 -15.42 28.57
CA ARG A 54 48.35 -15.88 29.82
C ARG A 54 47.43 -15.59 31.02
N ARG A 55 47.30 -16.56 31.93
CA ARG A 55 46.61 -16.47 33.22
C ARG A 55 47.58 -16.01 34.30
N LEU A 56 47.12 -15.18 35.25
CA LEU A 56 47.63 -15.10 36.62
C LEU A 56 46.47 -14.83 37.61
N ARG A 57 46.56 -15.43 38.80
CA ARG A 57 45.61 -15.43 39.93
C ARG A 57 45.90 -14.29 40.93
N GLY A 58 44.87 -13.91 41.70
CA GLY A 58 44.93 -13.18 43.00
C GLY A 58 44.99 -11.65 42.84
N ASP A 59 44.36 -10.79 43.65
CA ASP A 59 43.85 -10.94 45.01
C ASP A 59 42.84 -9.79 45.34
N ARG A 60 42.18 -9.96 46.47
CA ARG A 60 41.07 -9.21 47.10
C ARG A 60 41.23 -7.68 47.13
N GLY A 61 40.13 -6.97 46.85
CA GLY A 61 40.04 -5.52 47.05
C GLY A 61 38.83 -4.80 46.44
N ARG A 62 37.93 -5.49 45.72
CA ARG A 62 36.82 -4.83 44.98
C ARG A 62 35.44 -4.83 45.65
N SER A 63 35.22 -5.51 46.78
CA SER A 63 33.86 -5.66 47.32
C SER A 63 33.31 -4.43 48.04
N ALA A 64 34.15 -3.62 48.71
CA ALA A 64 33.64 -2.50 49.52
C ALA A 64 33.12 -1.32 48.68
N LEU A 65 33.67 -1.09 47.49
CA LEU A 65 33.25 0.00 46.60
C LEU A 65 31.98 -0.37 45.80
N GLU A 66 31.83 -1.63 45.40
CA GLU A 66 30.63 -2.13 44.74
C GLU A 66 29.42 -2.18 45.69
N ASP A 67 29.64 -2.53 46.96
CA ASP A 67 28.58 -2.52 47.98
C ASP A 67 28.16 -1.09 48.38
N ALA A 68 29.11 -0.13 48.43
CA ALA A 68 28.82 1.28 48.65
C ALA A 68 28.04 1.91 47.48
N LEU A 69 28.37 1.54 46.23
CA LEU A 69 27.65 1.99 45.03
C LEU A 69 26.23 1.39 44.95
N ARG A 70 26.06 0.12 45.32
CA ARG A 70 24.71 -0.50 45.43
C ARG A 70 23.87 0.16 46.53
N ALA A 71 24.47 0.45 47.68
CA ALA A 71 23.76 1.11 48.80
C ALA A 71 23.42 2.59 48.52
N ALA A 72 24.17 3.27 47.64
CA ALA A 72 23.87 4.62 47.16
C ALA A 72 22.76 4.62 46.10
N CYS A 73 22.77 3.65 45.16
CA CYS A 73 21.68 3.49 44.18
C CYS A 73 20.34 3.11 44.83
N CYS A 74 20.34 2.40 45.95
CA CYS A 74 19.10 2.05 46.67
C CYS A 74 18.52 3.21 47.51
N ARG A 75 19.27 4.30 47.75
CA ARG A 75 18.82 5.44 48.58
C ARG A 75 18.49 6.72 47.81
N ALA A 76 18.75 6.75 46.51
CA ALA A 76 18.37 7.85 45.63
C ALA A 76 17.35 7.36 44.58
N GLY A 77 16.08 7.25 44.97
CA GLY A 77 15.07 6.80 44.01
C GLY A 77 13.67 6.48 44.54
N ALA A 78 13.24 7.04 45.67
CA ALA A 78 11.81 7.13 45.98
C ALA A 78 11.16 8.32 45.22
N GLY A 79 11.53 8.48 43.96
CA GLY A 79 10.87 9.39 43.03
C GLY A 79 9.79 8.60 42.30
N ALA A 80 8.60 9.18 42.17
CA ALA A 80 7.53 8.61 41.37
C ALA A 80 8.10 8.09 40.04
N ARG A 81 8.11 6.76 39.86
CA ARG A 81 8.50 6.15 38.58
C ARG A 81 7.66 6.82 37.51
N ALA A 82 8.30 7.52 36.58
CA ALA A 82 7.62 8.07 35.41
C ALA A 82 6.80 6.93 34.79
N ARG A 83 5.48 7.12 34.70
CA ARG A 83 4.60 6.17 34.01
C ARG A 83 4.98 6.21 32.53
N VAL A 84 5.79 5.25 32.09
CA VAL A 84 6.09 5.06 30.67
C VAL A 84 4.90 4.35 30.05
N THR A 85 4.20 5.03 29.15
CA THR A 85 3.23 4.41 28.24
C THR A 85 3.97 3.80 27.06
N HIS A 86 3.50 2.68 26.54
CA HIS A 86 4.09 2.01 25.38
C HIS A 86 3.02 1.73 24.32
N GLU A 87 3.46 1.64 23.08
CA GLU A 87 2.66 1.16 21.94
C GLU A 87 3.49 0.05 21.28
N ILE A 88 2.88 -1.11 21.08
CA ILE A 88 3.55 -2.27 20.49
C ILE A 88 2.96 -2.55 19.13
N HIS A 89 3.83 -2.66 18.14
CA HIS A 89 3.49 -3.18 16.83
C HIS A 89 4.64 -4.01 16.24
N TYR A 90 4.29 -5.01 15.46
CA TYR A 90 5.22 -5.76 14.61
C TYR A 90 4.48 -6.37 13.42
N GLY A 91 5.18 -6.85 12.40
CA GLY A 91 4.50 -7.25 11.17
C GLY A 91 5.38 -7.80 10.06
N LYS A 92 4.79 -7.86 8.86
CA LYS A 92 5.45 -8.28 7.63
C LYS A 92 5.08 -7.33 6.50
N ALA A 93 6.07 -6.84 5.78
CA ALA A 93 5.90 -5.96 4.62
C ALA A 93 6.32 -6.68 3.33
N ASP A 94 6.05 -6.04 2.20
CA ASP A 94 6.47 -6.40 0.84
C ASP A 94 6.05 -7.83 0.42
N VAL A 95 4.91 -8.32 0.91
CA VAL A 95 4.41 -9.64 0.52
C VAL A 95 3.68 -9.53 -0.81
N LYS A 96 4.42 -9.76 -1.90
CA LYS A 96 3.87 -9.76 -3.26
C LYS A 96 3.06 -11.04 -3.50
N VAL A 97 1.81 -10.87 -3.93
CA VAL A 97 0.89 -11.95 -4.28
C VAL A 97 0.32 -11.67 -5.66
N TYR A 98 0.31 -12.71 -6.49
CA TYR A 98 -0.32 -12.70 -7.81
C TYR A 98 -1.36 -13.81 -7.83
N ARG A 99 -2.62 -13.42 -7.94
CA ARG A 99 -3.77 -14.32 -7.98
C ARG A 99 -4.36 -14.30 -9.38
N THR A 100 -4.47 -15.47 -9.99
CA THR A 100 -5.17 -15.62 -11.27
C THR A 100 -6.64 -15.96 -11.04
N TYR A 101 -7.49 -15.54 -11.99
CA TYR A 101 -8.93 -15.85 -12.03
C TYR A 101 -9.66 -15.47 -10.73
N GLY A 102 -9.50 -14.22 -10.30
CA GLY A 102 -10.27 -13.63 -9.21
C GLY A 102 -11.73 -13.41 -9.60
N VAL A 103 -12.56 -13.03 -8.62
CA VAL A 103 -13.96 -12.68 -8.88
C VAL A 103 -13.99 -11.37 -9.69
N PRO A 104 -14.65 -11.32 -10.86
CA PRO A 104 -14.72 -10.09 -11.65
C PRO A 104 -15.46 -8.98 -10.91
N LEU A 105 -14.95 -7.75 -11.03
CA LEU A 105 -15.67 -6.55 -10.61
C LEU A 105 -16.59 -6.10 -11.76
N ARG A 106 -17.90 -6.15 -11.51
CA ARG A 106 -18.96 -5.79 -12.48
C ARG A 106 -19.97 -4.86 -11.83
N GLY A 107 -20.61 -4.01 -12.63
CA GLY A 107 -21.69 -3.14 -12.14
C GLY A 107 -21.20 -1.89 -11.41
N VAL A 108 -19.96 -1.46 -11.67
CA VAL A 108 -19.46 -0.16 -11.21
C VAL A 108 -20.25 0.95 -11.90
N THR A 109 -20.68 1.96 -11.13
CA THR A 109 -21.44 3.08 -11.69
C THR A 109 -20.57 3.85 -12.70
N PRO A 110 -21.00 4.00 -13.96
CA PRO A 110 -20.25 4.74 -14.96
C PRO A 110 -20.27 6.24 -14.64
N ILE A 111 -19.18 6.94 -15.00
CA ILE A 111 -19.08 8.39 -14.93
C ILE A 111 -18.73 8.96 -16.31
N PRO A 112 -19.11 10.21 -16.63
CA PRO A 112 -18.80 10.82 -17.92
C PRO A 112 -17.30 10.89 -18.25
N GLU A 113 -16.45 11.01 -17.24
CA GLU A 113 -15.01 11.22 -17.40
C GLU A 113 -14.23 9.93 -17.67
N SER A 114 -14.84 8.74 -17.55
CA SER A 114 -14.11 7.47 -17.61
C SER A 114 -14.86 6.41 -18.41
N ALA A 115 -14.11 5.69 -19.25
CA ALA A 115 -14.59 4.50 -19.96
C ALA A 115 -14.55 3.22 -19.10
N PHE A 116 -14.02 3.31 -17.87
CA PHE A 116 -13.93 2.19 -16.95
C PHE A 116 -15.32 1.67 -16.56
N SER A 117 -15.53 0.37 -16.72
CA SER A 117 -16.81 -0.31 -16.43
C SER A 117 -16.67 -1.51 -15.49
N GLY A 118 -15.45 -1.87 -15.09
CA GLY A 118 -15.16 -3.00 -14.23
C GLY A 118 -13.78 -3.59 -14.48
N ARG A 119 -13.49 -4.72 -13.80
CA ARG A 119 -12.24 -5.47 -13.94
C ARG A 119 -12.57 -6.95 -14.10
N ASP A 120 -11.95 -7.61 -15.07
CA ASP A 120 -12.12 -9.07 -15.25
C ASP A 120 -11.43 -9.86 -14.14
N ASN A 121 -10.42 -9.27 -13.49
CA ASN A 121 -9.62 -9.88 -12.43
C ASN A 121 -8.99 -11.22 -12.84
N LEU A 122 -8.71 -11.42 -14.14
CA LEU A 122 -7.97 -12.58 -14.65
C LEU A 122 -6.57 -12.69 -14.04
N LEU A 123 -5.93 -11.55 -13.76
CA LEU A 123 -4.72 -11.43 -12.98
C LEU A 123 -4.86 -10.27 -11.99
N MET A 124 -4.86 -10.58 -10.70
CA MET A 124 -4.82 -9.60 -9.60
C MET A 124 -3.44 -9.66 -8.97
N GLY A 125 -2.70 -8.56 -9.00
CA GLY A 125 -1.40 -8.44 -8.33
C GLY A 125 -1.48 -7.41 -7.21
N ALA A 126 -0.93 -7.73 -6.04
CA ALA A 126 -0.79 -6.78 -4.95
C ALA A 126 0.47 -7.04 -4.13
N GLU A 127 1.07 -5.97 -3.62
CA GLU A 127 2.02 -5.99 -2.51
C GLU A 127 1.27 -5.72 -1.21
N ILE A 128 1.26 -6.70 -0.31
CA ILE A 128 0.48 -6.66 0.93
C ILE A 128 1.41 -6.53 2.14
N GLY A 129 1.09 -5.59 3.02
CA GLY A 129 1.70 -5.42 4.33
C GLY A 129 0.72 -5.72 5.44
N VAL A 130 1.22 -6.22 6.57
CA VAL A 130 0.44 -6.47 7.78
C VAL A 130 1.22 -6.00 9.00
N THR A 131 0.53 -5.28 9.88
CA THR A 131 1.04 -4.81 11.17
C THR A 131 0.03 -5.18 12.25
N VAL A 132 0.44 -5.92 13.27
CA VAL A 132 -0.42 -6.30 14.39
C VAL A 132 -0.06 -5.47 15.61
N ARG A 133 -1.07 -5.09 16.40
CA ARG A 133 -0.90 -4.33 17.65
C ARG A 133 -1.61 -5.03 18.80
N GLY A 134 -1.08 -4.86 20.00
CA GLY A 134 -1.69 -5.37 21.23
C GLY A 134 -0.70 -5.62 22.36
N ASP A 135 -1.16 -5.46 23.59
CA ASP A 135 -0.33 -5.60 24.80
C ASP A 135 0.06 -7.05 25.09
N ALA A 136 -0.66 -8.01 24.51
CA ALA A 136 -0.36 -9.45 24.61
C ALA A 136 1.07 -9.80 24.15
N PHE A 137 1.72 -8.95 23.36
CA PHE A 137 3.08 -9.14 22.86
C PHE A 137 4.17 -8.59 23.80
N TRP A 138 3.82 -7.90 24.88
CA TRP A 138 4.77 -7.18 25.75
C TRP A 138 5.88 -8.06 26.33
N ASP A 139 5.54 -9.31 26.68
CA ASP A 139 6.51 -10.27 27.24
C ASP A 139 7.60 -10.66 26.24
N ALA A 140 7.36 -10.53 24.93
CA ALA A 140 8.39 -10.71 23.91
C ALA A 140 9.47 -9.60 23.98
N TYR A 141 9.08 -8.36 24.28
CA TYR A 141 9.99 -7.21 24.36
C TYR A 141 10.75 -7.14 25.67
N THR A 142 10.12 -7.53 26.78
CA THR A 142 10.69 -7.40 28.12
C THR A 142 11.40 -8.64 28.63
N LYS A 143 10.96 -9.83 28.19
CA LYS A 143 11.45 -11.13 28.69
C LYS A 143 11.98 -12.04 27.58
N GLY A 144 11.81 -11.66 26.31
CA GLY A 144 12.13 -12.53 25.18
C GLY A 144 11.20 -13.75 25.07
N ASP A 145 10.00 -13.68 25.66
CA ASP A 145 9.01 -14.77 25.61
C ASP A 145 8.15 -14.65 24.36
N ASN A 146 8.41 -15.53 23.38
CA ASN A 146 7.77 -15.51 22.08
C ASN A 146 6.47 -16.34 22.02
N ARG A 147 5.92 -16.83 23.13
CA ARG A 147 4.73 -17.72 23.10
C ARG A 147 3.48 -17.08 22.48
N GLN A 148 3.34 -15.76 22.58
CA GLN A 148 2.23 -15.00 21.95
C GLN A 148 2.57 -14.48 20.55
N VAL A 149 3.83 -14.60 20.12
CA VAL A 149 4.33 -14.03 18.87
C VAL A 149 4.06 -15.01 17.73
N VAL A 150 3.23 -14.59 16.78
CA VAL A 150 3.15 -15.24 15.47
C VAL A 150 4.36 -14.81 14.66
N ALA A 151 5.15 -15.78 14.17
CA ALA A 151 6.33 -15.47 13.37
C ALA A 151 5.96 -14.69 12.10
N THR A 152 6.76 -13.68 11.74
CA THR A 152 6.47 -12.84 10.57
C THR A 152 6.56 -13.61 9.24
N ASP A 153 7.33 -14.71 9.20
CA ASP A 153 7.30 -15.64 8.05
C ASP A 153 5.97 -16.41 7.96
N THR A 154 5.37 -16.78 9.11
CA THR A 154 4.02 -17.35 9.16
C THR A 154 2.99 -16.35 8.62
N MET A 155 3.11 -15.05 8.94
CA MET A 155 2.23 -14.01 8.40
C MET A 155 2.30 -13.93 6.86
N LYS A 156 3.51 -14.01 6.27
CA LYS A 156 3.68 -14.10 4.82
C LYS A 156 2.95 -15.32 4.23
N ASN A 157 3.15 -16.50 4.81
CA ASN A 157 2.49 -17.73 4.37
C ASN A 157 0.96 -17.62 4.52
N PHE A 158 0.49 -16.97 5.59
CA PHE A 158 -0.93 -16.73 5.84
C PHE A 158 -1.55 -15.86 4.76
N ILE A 159 -0.93 -14.71 4.44
CA ILE A 159 -1.39 -13.81 3.36
C ILE A 159 -1.52 -14.58 2.04
N GLN A 160 -0.51 -15.37 1.68
CA GLN A 160 -0.50 -16.17 0.44
C GLN A 160 -1.62 -17.22 0.44
N SER A 161 -1.81 -17.94 1.55
CA SER A 161 -2.86 -18.95 1.67
C SER A 161 -4.27 -18.35 1.70
N ALA A 162 -4.48 -17.24 2.41
CA ALA A 162 -5.77 -16.55 2.47
C ALA A 162 -6.16 -15.98 1.10
N SER A 163 -5.19 -15.53 0.32
CA SER A 163 -5.41 -15.02 -1.04
C SER A 163 -5.96 -16.07 -2.01
N LEU A 164 -5.71 -17.38 -1.76
CA LEU A 164 -6.25 -18.46 -2.60
C LEU A 164 -7.79 -18.54 -2.53
N VAL A 165 -8.36 -18.25 -1.36
CA VAL A 165 -9.79 -18.39 -1.07
C VAL A 165 -10.54 -17.06 -1.04
N CYS A 166 -9.85 -15.94 -1.32
CA CYS A 166 -10.42 -14.61 -1.25
C CYS A 166 -11.64 -14.48 -2.19
N GLY A 167 -12.77 -13.97 -1.70
CA GLY A 167 -13.99 -13.76 -2.48
C GLY A 167 -14.10 -12.37 -3.09
N ALA A 168 -13.35 -11.40 -2.57
CA ALA A 168 -13.51 -10.01 -2.92
C ALA A 168 -13.06 -9.67 -4.35
N PRO A 169 -13.84 -8.85 -5.08
CA PRO A 169 -13.47 -8.34 -6.40
C PRO A 169 -12.62 -7.06 -6.34
N THR A 170 -12.42 -6.48 -5.15
CA THR A 170 -11.68 -5.22 -4.93
C THR A 170 -10.42 -5.47 -4.09
N LEU A 171 -9.44 -4.56 -4.18
CA LEU A 171 -8.24 -4.61 -3.35
C LEU A 171 -8.64 -4.49 -1.86
N GLU A 172 -9.51 -3.54 -1.55
CA GLU A 172 -9.99 -3.24 -0.21
C GLU A 172 -10.72 -4.44 0.42
N GLY A 173 -11.60 -5.09 -0.34
CA GLY A 173 -12.26 -6.31 0.10
C GLY A 173 -11.27 -7.45 0.34
N TRP A 174 -10.25 -7.59 -0.52
CA TRP A 174 -9.21 -8.61 -0.35
C TRP A 174 -8.38 -8.37 0.92
N LEU A 175 -7.99 -7.12 1.18
CA LEU A 175 -7.32 -6.72 2.42
C LEU A 175 -8.20 -6.99 3.65
N HIS A 176 -9.49 -6.66 3.57
CA HIS A 176 -10.46 -6.89 4.64
C HIS A 176 -10.63 -8.37 4.95
N GLU A 177 -10.77 -9.23 3.95
CA GLU A 177 -10.89 -10.68 4.15
C GLU A 177 -9.64 -11.28 4.82
N ILE A 178 -8.44 -10.87 4.39
CA ILE A 178 -7.18 -11.30 5.01
C ILE A 178 -7.11 -10.82 6.46
N GLY A 179 -7.40 -9.55 6.72
CA GLY A 179 -7.33 -8.96 8.06
C GLY A 179 -8.32 -9.61 9.02
N ARG A 180 -9.55 -9.85 8.57
CA ARG A 180 -10.56 -10.60 9.33
C ARG A 180 -10.07 -12.01 9.64
N ALA A 181 -9.53 -12.73 8.66
CA ALA A 181 -9.02 -14.08 8.86
C ALA A 181 -7.86 -14.15 9.86
N PHE A 182 -6.97 -13.15 9.89
CA PHE A 182 -5.93 -13.05 10.93
C PHE A 182 -6.53 -12.92 12.33
N LEU A 183 -7.48 -11.99 12.52
CA LEU A 183 -8.14 -11.80 13.81
C LEU A 183 -8.97 -13.01 14.23
N GLU A 184 -9.58 -13.74 13.30
CA GLU A 184 -10.28 -15.00 13.61
C GLU A 184 -9.30 -16.10 14.04
N THR A 185 -8.13 -16.18 13.41
CA THR A 185 -7.15 -17.24 13.65
C THR A 185 -6.32 -17.02 14.92
N TYR A 186 -5.98 -15.76 15.24
CA TYR A 186 -5.07 -15.42 16.33
C TYR A 186 -5.76 -14.53 17.38
N PRO A 187 -6.35 -15.13 18.43
CA PRO A 187 -7.10 -14.40 19.45
C PRO A 187 -6.29 -13.33 20.20
N GLN A 188 -4.97 -13.48 20.26
CA GLN A 188 -4.08 -12.54 20.93
C GLN A 188 -3.81 -11.24 20.13
N MET A 189 -4.24 -11.18 18.86
CA MET A 189 -4.21 -9.95 18.07
C MET A 189 -5.46 -9.12 18.38
N GLU A 190 -5.27 -7.91 18.89
CA GLU A 190 -6.35 -6.99 19.28
C GLU A 190 -6.75 -6.07 18.12
N SER A 191 -5.77 -5.59 17.37
CA SER A 191 -5.98 -4.85 16.14
C SER A 191 -4.92 -5.19 15.10
N ILE A 192 -5.27 -4.96 13.84
CA ILE A 192 -4.42 -5.25 12.70
C ILE A 192 -4.57 -4.13 11.66
N GLY A 193 -3.45 -3.56 11.25
CA GLY A 193 -3.35 -2.73 10.06
C GLY A 193 -2.90 -3.58 8.89
N ILE A 194 -3.64 -3.51 7.78
CA ILE A 194 -3.26 -4.12 6.51
C ILE A 194 -3.13 -3.02 5.46
N SER A 195 -2.06 -3.08 4.69
CA SER A 195 -1.85 -2.23 3.52
C SER A 195 -1.79 -3.08 2.25
N GLY A 196 -2.25 -2.50 1.15
CA GLY A 196 -2.15 -3.09 -0.18
C GLY A 196 -1.76 -2.04 -1.20
N HIS A 197 -0.78 -2.36 -2.03
CA HIS A 197 -0.46 -1.60 -3.23
C HIS A 197 -0.68 -2.51 -4.44
N GLU A 198 -1.56 -2.10 -5.35
CA GLU A 198 -1.81 -2.81 -6.59
C GLU A 198 -0.51 -2.95 -7.40
N LEU A 199 -0.32 -4.12 -8.00
CA LEU A 199 0.70 -4.36 -9.02
C LEU A 199 -0.05 -4.45 -10.35
N PRO A 200 -0.21 -3.34 -11.11
CA PRO A 200 -1.11 -3.28 -12.24
C PRO A 200 -0.54 -4.04 -13.44
N PHE A 201 -1.34 -4.97 -13.96
CA PHE A 201 -1.10 -5.71 -15.19
C PHE A 201 -2.38 -5.66 -16.04
N PRO A 202 -2.69 -4.53 -16.69
CA PRO A 202 -3.78 -4.49 -17.65
C PRO A 202 -3.59 -5.51 -18.78
N PRO A 203 -4.68 -6.08 -19.31
CA PRO A 203 -4.66 -6.85 -20.55
C PRO A 203 -3.96 -6.09 -21.68
N ALA A 204 -3.08 -6.77 -22.41
CA ALA A 204 -2.44 -6.18 -23.58
C ALA A 204 -3.46 -6.04 -24.73
N LEU A 205 -3.40 -4.91 -25.45
CA LEU A 205 -4.16 -4.72 -26.68
C LEU A 205 -3.52 -5.54 -27.82
N VAL A 206 -4.28 -6.47 -28.40
CA VAL A 206 -3.83 -7.37 -29.47
C VAL A 206 -4.75 -7.29 -30.69
N PRO A 207 -4.29 -7.67 -31.90
CA PRO A 207 -5.17 -7.76 -33.07
C PRO A 207 -6.38 -8.66 -32.78
N GLY A 208 -7.57 -8.18 -33.13
CA GLY A 208 -8.82 -8.93 -33.02
C GLY A 208 -9.05 -9.85 -34.22
N ASP A 209 -10.19 -10.53 -34.20
CA ASP A 209 -10.56 -11.49 -35.25
C ASP A 209 -10.87 -10.83 -36.61
N GLU A 210 -11.37 -9.58 -36.57
CA GLU A 210 -11.69 -8.82 -37.77
C GLU A 210 -10.50 -7.96 -38.22
N PRO A 211 -10.22 -7.84 -39.54
CA PRO A 211 -9.16 -6.99 -40.05
C PRO A 211 -9.28 -5.54 -39.56
N GLY A 212 -8.23 -5.04 -38.91
CA GLY A 212 -8.18 -3.67 -38.35
C GLY A 212 -8.84 -3.50 -36.99
N SER A 213 -9.39 -4.56 -36.40
CA SER A 213 -9.91 -4.56 -35.03
C SER A 213 -8.82 -4.87 -34.00
N PHE A 214 -9.05 -4.42 -32.77
CA PHE A 214 -8.21 -4.75 -31.61
C PHE A 214 -9.08 -5.20 -30.45
N ALA A 215 -8.56 -6.13 -29.65
CA ALA A 215 -9.20 -6.65 -28.46
C ALA A 215 -8.21 -6.72 -27.29
N MET A 216 -8.74 -6.76 -26.07
CA MET A 216 -7.94 -6.98 -24.87
C MET A 216 -7.63 -8.47 -24.72
N SER A 217 -6.37 -8.83 -24.49
CA SER A 217 -5.95 -10.22 -24.36
C SER A 217 -6.35 -10.82 -23.01
N GLU A 218 -6.91 -12.03 -23.02
CA GLU A 218 -7.24 -12.77 -21.79
C GLU A 218 -6.03 -13.51 -21.18
N VAL A 219 -4.88 -13.54 -21.89
CA VAL A 219 -3.71 -14.34 -21.51
C VAL A 219 -2.40 -13.55 -21.47
N LEU A 220 -2.37 -12.36 -22.09
CA LEU A 220 -1.20 -11.47 -22.11
C LEU A 220 -1.52 -10.18 -21.38
N PHE A 221 -0.64 -9.80 -20.45
CA PHE A 221 -0.76 -8.58 -19.65
C PHE A 221 0.53 -7.78 -19.70
N SER A 222 0.41 -6.44 -19.72
CA SER A 222 1.53 -5.50 -19.87
C SER A 222 1.51 -4.46 -18.74
N ARG A 223 2.69 -3.95 -18.35
CA ARG A 223 2.79 -2.85 -17.37
C ARG A 223 2.82 -1.53 -18.13
N GLU A 224 1.65 -0.94 -18.37
CA GLU A 224 1.52 0.26 -19.22
C GLU A 224 1.39 1.56 -18.42
N ARG A 225 0.94 1.49 -17.16
CA ARG A 225 0.71 2.66 -16.31
C ARG A 225 1.73 2.75 -15.18
N CYS A 226 2.13 3.97 -14.86
CA CYS A 226 2.98 4.26 -13.69
C CYS A 226 2.18 4.32 -12.39
N ASP A 227 0.88 4.63 -12.48
CA ASP A 227 -0.02 4.76 -11.36
C ASP A 227 -0.70 3.44 -10.98
N ALA A 228 -0.98 3.28 -9.69
CA ALA A 228 -1.56 2.06 -9.12
C ALA A 228 -2.49 2.40 -7.95
N SER A 229 -3.51 1.56 -7.74
CA SER A 229 -4.39 1.72 -6.58
C SER A 229 -3.66 1.31 -5.29
N TYR A 230 -3.99 1.95 -4.18
CA TYR A 230 -3.55 1.52 -2.85
C TYR A 230 -4.72 1.57 -1.86
N ALA A 231 -4.59 0.81 -0.79
CA ALA A 231 -5.49 0.91 0.34
C ALA A 231 -4.78 0.60 1.66
N THR A 232 -5.18 1.27 2.73
CA THR A 232 -4.77 0.98 4.11
C THR A 232 -6.00 0.82 4.98
N LEU A 233 -6.07 -0.31 5.68
CA LEU A 233 -7.22 -0.75 6.44
C LEU A 233 -6.78 -1.11 7.86
N ASP A 234 -7.33 -0.45 8.87
CA ASP A 234 -7.19 -0.87 10.27
C ASP A 234 -8.47 -1.58 10.72
N LEU A 235 -8.31 -2.81 11.23
CA LEU A 235 -9.36 -3.61 11.83
C LEU A 235 -9.11 -3.76 13.32
N VAL A 236 -10.19 -3.65 14.09
CA VAL A 236 -10.17 -3.86 15.54
C VAL A 236 -11.09 -5.02 15.90
N ARG A 237 -10.66 -5.84 16.87
CA ARG A 237 -11.53 -6.84 17.46
C ARG A 237 -12.52 -6.15 18.38
N THR A 238 -13.80 -6.46 18.20
CA THR A 238 -14.87 -5.96 19.07
C THR A 238 -15.49 -7.10 19.86
N LYS A 239 -15.97 -6.77 21.06
CA LYS A 239 -16.76 -7.69 21.90
C LYS A 239 -18.10 -7.03 22.19
N ARG A 240 -19.19 -7.66 21.75
CA ARG A 240 -20.57 -7.23 22.06
C ARG A 240 -21.27 -8.39 22.76
N GLY A 241 -21.31 -8.34 24.09
CA GLY A 241 -21.71 -9.49 24.90
C GLY A 241 -20.74 -10.65 24.71
N ASP A 242 -21.25 -11.86 24.47
CA ASP A 242 -20.44 -13.05 24.20
C ASP A 242 -19.97 -13.15 22.73
N ALA A 243 -20.46 -12.29 21.85
CA ALA A 243 -20.06 -12.29 20.45
C ALA A 243 -18.74 -11.53 20.25
N VAL A 244 -17.75 -12.22 19.69
CA VAL A 244 -16.49 -11.61 19.20
C VAL A 244 -16.66 -11.31 17.73
N GLY A 245 -16.45 -10.04 17.36
CA GLY A 245 -16.52 -9.57 15.99
C GLY A 245 -15.29 -8.78 15.59
N THR A 246 -15.34 -8.24 14.37
CA THR A 246 -14.31 -7.37 13.79
C THR A 246 -15.01 -6.15 13.22
N GLU A 247 -14.43 -4.97 13.43
CA GLU A 247 -14.91 -3.70 12.91
C GLU A 247 -13.79 -2.98 12.14
N ILE A 248 -14.17 -2.26 11.08
CA ILE A 248 -13.27 -1.37 10.37
C ILE A 248 -13.12 -0.09 11.19
N ALA A 249 -11.95 0.10 11.79
CA ALA A 249 -11.63 1.32 12.54
C ALA A 249 -11.22 2.46 11.60
N ASP A 250 -10.49 2.13 10.54
CA ASP A 250 -10.03 3.11 9.56
C ASP A 250 -9.89 2.46 8.17
N LEU A 251 -10.28 3.17 7.12
CA LEU A 251 -10.02 2.78 5.73
C LEU A 251 -9.68 4.01 4.90
N GLU A 252 -8.52 3.97 4.26
CA GLU A 252 -8.11 4.92 3.24
C GLU A 252 -7.88 4.17 1.94
N CYS A 253 -8.41 4.71 0.86
CA CYS A 253 -8.18 4.25 -0.51
C CYS A 253 -7.39 5.31 -1.26
N GLY A 254 -6.74 4.93 -2.34
CA GLY A 254 -6.13 5.91 -3.21
C GLY A 254 -5.60 5.37 -4.52
N ARG A 255 -5.12 6.30 -5.34
CA ARG A 255 -4.40 6.07 -6.59
C ARG A 255 -3.10 6.85 -6.51
N ALA A 256 -1.98 6.14 -6.46
CA ALA A 256 -0.66 6.73 -6.30
C ALA A 256 0.08 6.81 -7.63
N ALA A 257 1.05 7.72 -7.70
CA ALA A 257 1.99 7.92 -8.79
C ALA A 257 1.36 8.31 -10.13
N LEU A 258 0.26 9.08 -10.13
CA LEU A 258 -0.23 9.72 -11.35
C LEU A 258 0.80 10.73 -11.84
N GLN A 259 1.17 10.65 -13.12
CA GLN A 259 2.12 11.57 -13.74
C GLN A 259 1.42 12.21 -14.94
N LEU A 260 1.07 13.49 -14.82
CA LEU A 260 0.28 14.19 -15.82
C LEU A 260 0.99 15.47 -16.26
N VAL A 261 1.14 15.64 -17.56
CA VAL A 261 1.67 16.86 -18.16
C VAL A 261 0.60 17.52 -19.05
N LYS A 262 0.35 18.80 -18.81
CA LYS A 262 -0.49 19.66 -19.66
C LYS A 262 0.40 20.74 -20.25
N ILE A 263 0.46 20.86 -21.57
CA ILE A 263 1.46 21.70 -22.24
C ILE A 263 1.12 23.20 -22.30
N THR A 264 -0.15 23.55 -22.06
CA THR A 264 -0.69 24.94 -22.04
C THR A 264 -1.97 24.97 -21.21
N GLY A 265 -2.49 26.15 -20.91
CA GLY A 265 -3.69 26.34 -20.08
C GLY A 265 -3.39 26.13 -18.61
N SER A 266 -2.22 26.56 -18.16
CA SER A 266 -1.83 26.58 -16.75
C SER A 266 -0.95 27.81 -16.48
N SER A 267 -1.36 28.65 -15.55
CA SER A 267 -0.62 29.85 -15.15
C SER A 267 -0.01 29.70 -13.76
N PHE A 268 0.96 30.55 -13.47
CA PHE A 268 1.47 30.79 -12.12
C PHE A 268 2.04 32.22 -12.08
N ALA A 269 1.23 33.15 -11.59
CA ALA A 269 1.49 34.58 -11.52
C ALA A 269 0.89 35.16 -10.23
N ASP A 270 1.13 36.44 -9.95
CA ASP A 270 0.57 37.17 -8.81
C ASP A 270 0.90 36.54 -7.44
N PHE A 271 2.04 35.85 -7.34
CA PHE A 271 2.55 35.30 -6.08
C PHE A 271 3.34 36.36 -5.31
N ALA A 272 3.42 36.19 -3.98
CA ALA A 272 4.18 37.09 -3.12
C ALA A 272 5.64 37.22 -3.60
N ARG A 273 6.16 38.45 -3.60
CA ARG A 273 7.52 38.76 -4.05
C ARG A 273 8.30 39.46 -2.95
N ASP A 274 9.53 38.99 -2.74
CA ASP A 274 10.50 39.49 -1.77
C ASP A 274 11.93 39.35 -2.32
N GLU A 275 12.94 39.61 -1.49
CA GLU A 275 14.36 39.47 -1.85
C GLU A 275 14.79 38.05 -2.27
N HIS A 276 13.99 37.01 -1.96
CA HIS A 276 14.27 35.62 -2.31
C HIS A 276 13.62 35.17 -3.63
N THR A 277 12.78 36.04 -4.22
CA THR A 277 11.93 35.67 -5.36
C THR A 277 12.67 35.83 -6.69
N THR A 278 13.19 34.71 -7.20
CA THR A 278 13.86 34.65 -8.52
C THR A 278 12.95 34.11 -9.63
N LEU A 279 11.84 33.48 -9.27
CA LEU A 279 10.93 32.86 -10.22
C LEU A 279 10.19 33.94 -11.05
N PRO A 280 10.19 33.83 -12.39
CA PRO A 280 9.36 34.68 -13.23
C PRO A 280 7.90 34.24 -13.17
N GLU A 281 7.00 35.20 -13.29
CA GLU A 281 5.59 34.93 -13.50
C GLU A 281 5.37 34.36 -14.90
N ARG A 282 4.43 33.41 -15.00
CA ARG A 282 4.06 32.83 -16.28
C ARG A 282 2.53 32.81 -16.41
N PRO A 283 1.95 33.64 -17.29
CA PRO A 283 0.51 33.62 -17.54
C PRO A 283 0.08 32.34 -18.27
N ASP A 284 1.00 31.67 -18.94
CA ASP A 284 0.84 30.31 -19.44
C ASP A 284 2.17 29.55 -19.38
N ARG A 285 2.09 28.27 -19.04
CA ARG A 285 3.22 27.34 -19.01
C ARG A 285 2.74 25.90 -19.16
N PRO A 286 3.61 24.99 -19.64
CA PRO A 286 3.42 23.59 -19.33
C PRO A 286 3.38 23.41 -17.81
N LEU A 287 2.59 22.45 -17.36
CA LEU A 287 2.52 22.01 -15.98
C LEU A 287 2.68 20.49 -15.96
N TYR A 288 3.71 20.02 -15.28
CA TYR A 288 3.95 18.60 -15.06
C TYR A 288 3.82 18.29 -13.57
N ILE A 289 2.86 17.44 -13.21
CA ILE A 289 2.59 17.04 -11.84
C ILE A 289 2.82 15.55 -11.64
N TRP A 290 3.36 15.19 -10.49
CA TRP A 290 3.21 13.86 -9.91
C TRP A 290 2.22 13.96 -8.76
N CYS A 291 1.20 13.11 -8.73
CA CYS A 291 0.10 13.24 -7.79
C CYS A 291 -0.34 11.88 -7.23
N ASP A 292 -0.45 11.81 -5.92
CA ASP A 292 -1.20 10.77 -5.23
C ASP A 292 -2.56 11.34 -4.85
N VAL A 293 -3.62 10.60 -5.15
CA VAL A 293 -5.01 10.97 -4.85
C VAL A 293 -5.58 9.94 -3.88
N GLY A 294 -5.95 10.38 -2.69
CA GLY A 294 -6.57 9.56 -1.65
C GLY A 294 -8.05 9.90 -1.49
N TRP A 295 -8.84 8.94 -1.01
CA TRP A 295 -10.23 9.15 -0.63
C TRP A 295 -10.67 8.22 0.50
N ARG A 296 -11.71 8.66 1.20
CA ARG A 296 -12.36 7.89 2.26
C ARG A 296 -13.85 7.89 2.05
N TYR A 297 -14.47 6.74 2.29
CA TYR A 297 -15.91 6.60 2.24
C TYR A 297 -16.55 7.09 3.54
N ALA A 298 -17.81 7.51 3.47
CA ALA A 298 -18.63 7.72 4.66
C ALA A 298 -18.97 6.39 5.34
N ASP A 299 -19.29 5.34 4.56
CA ASP A 299 -19.33 3.95 5.04
C ASP A 299 -18.18 3.17 4.39
N PRO A 300 -17.15 2.74 5.14
CA PRO A 300 -16.01 2.00 4.58
C PRO A 300 -16.42 0.69 3.89
N ARG A 301 -17.61 0.14 4.17
CA ARG A 301 -18.11 -1.08 3.52
C ARG A 301 -18.36 -0.91 2.03
N ASP A 302 -18.60 0.32 1.57
CA ASP A 302 -18.77 0.63 0.14
C ASP A 302 -17.52 0.30 -0.70
N ALA A 303 -16.34 0.25 -0.07
CA ALA A 303 -15.08 -0.11 -0.73
C ALA A 303 -14.90 -1.63 -0.94
N LEU A 304 -15.63 -2.47 -0.19
CA LEU A 304 -15.36 -3.91 -0.11
C LEU A 304 -15.84 -4.68 -1.34
N GLY A 305 -16.66 -4.05 -2.19
CA GLY A 305 -17.16 -4.64 -3.44
C GLY A 305 -18.46 -5.44 -3.30
N ASP A 306 -19.11 -5.40 -2.13
CA ASP A 306 -20.42 -6.06 -1.91
C ASP A 306 -21.54 -5.39 -2.73
N ASP A 307 -21.51 -4.06 -2.85
CA ASP A 307 -22.34 -3.28 -3.77
C ASP A 307 -21.43 -2.51 -4.74
N PRO A 308 -21.12 -3.08 -5.92
CA PRO A 308 -20.23 -2.46 -6.89
C PRO A 308 -20.70 -1.10 -7.39
N ALA A 309 -22.00 -0.78 -7.32
CA ALA A 309 -22.52 0.51 -7.77
C ALA A 309 -22.05 1.66 -6.85
N ARG A 310 -21.70 1.36 -5.60
CA ARG A 310 -21.16 2.32 -4.62
C ARG A 310 -19.64 2.38 -4.60
N TYR A 311 -18.97 1.41 -5.25
CA TYR A 311 -17.52 1.38 -5.33
C TYR A 311 -16.97 2.51 -6.21
N VAL A 312 -15.94 3.19 -5.71
CA VAL A 312 -15.16 4.20 -6.42
C VAL A 312 -13.86 3.54 -6.90
N ALA A 313 -13.76 3.33 -8.21
CA ALA A 313 -12.59 2.70 -8.81
C ALA A 313 -11.44 3.71 -9.00
N GLY A 314 -10.21 3.30 -8.68
CA GLY A 314 -9.02 4.14 -8.84
C GLY A 314 -8.76 4.59 -10.29
N GLU A 315 -9.19 3.82 -11.27
CA GLU A 315 -9.17 4.16 -12.69
C GLU A 315 -10.09 5.34 -12.99
N GLN A 316 -11.33 5.31 -12.48
CA GLN A 316 -12.26 6.44 -12.65
C GLN A 316 -11.73 7.71 -11.96
N VAL A 317 -11.06 7.59 -10.82
CA VAL A 317 -10.41 8.71 -10.14
C VAL A 317 -9.28 9.29 -10.99
N ALA A 318 -8.43 8.44 -11.56
CA ALA A 318 -7.34 8.87 -12.44
C ALA A 318 -7.88 9.57 -13.71
N ASP A 319 -8.89 8.98 -14.34
CA ASP A 319 -9.49 9.51 -15.56
C ASP A 319 -10.21 10.84 -15.29
N LEU A 320 -10.93 10.95 -14.17
CA LEU A 320 -11.52 12.22 -13.71
C LEU A 320 -10.45 13.28 -13.48
N ALA A 321 -9.36 12.97 -12.78
CA ALA A 321 -8.27 13.91 -12.56
C ALA A 321 -7.67 14.38 -13.90
N GLY A 322 -7.49 13.46 -14.86
CA GLY A 322 -7.06 13.77 -16.22
C GLY A 322 -8.02 14.68 -16.98
N ALA A 323 -9.33 14.38 -16.95
CA ALA A 323 -10.37 15.18 -17.60
C ALA A 323 -10.46 16.59 -17.02
N VAL A 324 -10.44 16.71 -15.69
CA VAL A 324 -10.41 18.03 -15.02
C VAL A 324 -9.16 18.79 -15.41
N PHE A 325 -7.98 18.16 -15.38
CA PHE A 325 -6.75 18.84 -15.71
C PHE A 325 -6.74 19.30 -17.19
N HIS A 326 -7.31 18.51 -18.10
CA HIS A 326 -7.49 18.90 -19.50
C HIS A 326 -8.38 20.16 -19.64
N GLU A 327 -9.57 20.15 -19.06
CA GLU A 327 -10.58 21.22 -19.22
C GLU A 327 -10.23 22.50 -18.46
N PHE A 328 -9.65 22.37 -17.26
CA PHE A 328 -9.51 23.47 -16.33
C PHE A 328 -8.25 24.31 -16.60
N VAL A 329 -8.42 25.62 -16.74
CA VAL A 329 -7.30 26.56 -16.79
C VAL A 329 -6.81 26.81 -15.36
N SER A 330 -5.81 26.04 -14.94
CA SER A 330 -5.30 26.12 -13.56
C SER A 330 -4.45 27.38 -13.35
N LEU A 331 -4.54 27.99 -12.17
CA LEU A 331 -3.72 29.15 -11.77
C LEU A 331 -2.56 28.77 -10.85
N SER A 332 -2.55 27.51 -10.42
CA SER A 332 -1.53 26.88 -9.59
C SER A 332 -1.89 25.39 -9.44
N ILE A 333 -0.98 24.58 -8.90
CA ILE A 333 -1.29 23.19 -8.54
C ILE A 333 -2.34 23.15 -7.43
N GLN A 334 -2.26 24.07 -6.47
CA GLN A 334 -3.24 24.22 -5.38
C GLN A 334 -4.66 24.42 -5.95
N HIS A 335 -4.80 25.29 -6.95
CA HIS A 335 -6.08 25.55 -7.60
C HIS A 335 -6.59 24.30 -8.35
N LEU A 336 -5.68 23.60 -9.05
CA LEU A 336 -6.01 22.38 -9.78
C LEU A 336 -6.50 21.26 -8.85
N VAL A 337 -5.76 20.93 -7.80
CA VAL A 337 -6.13 19.82 -6.90
C VAL A 337 -7.41 20.14 -6.11
N HIS A 338 -7.66 21.41 -5.81
CA HIS A 338 -8.93 21.84 -5.23
C HIS A 338 -10.10 21.59 -6.17
N GLU A 339 -9.98 22.00 -7.45
CA GLU A 339 -11.02 21.75 -8.47
C GLU A 339 -11.25 20.24 -8.67
N ILE A 340 -10.18 19.44 -8.78
CA ILE A 340 -10.30 17.97 -8.87
C ILE A 340 -11.08 17.44 -7.67
N GLY A 341 -10.67 17.82 -6.44
CA GLY A 341 -11.32 17.36 -5.22
C GLY A 341 -12.81 17.75 -5.13
N GLN A 342 -13.17 18.96 -5.54
CA GLN A 342 -14.58 19.39 -5.60
C GLN A 342 -15.38 18.55 -6.60
N ARG A 343 -14.82 18.23 -7.77
CA ARG A 343 -15.49 17.37 -8.75
C ARG A 343 -15.59 15.93 -8.26
N MET A 344 -14.57 15.39 -7.61
CA MET A 344 -14.61 14.05 -6.99
C MET A 344 -15.75 13.96 -5.98
N LEU A 345 -15.83 14.90 -5.03
CA LEU A 345 -16.93 14.93 -4.07
C LEU A 345 -18.28 15.11 -4.78
N LYS A 346 -18.40 15.95 -5.81
CA LYS A 346 -19.67 16.04 -6.54
C LYS A 346 -20.06 14.71 -7.24
N ARG A 347 -19.10 13.97 -7.79
CA ARG A 347 -19.30 12.72 -8.53
C ARG A 347 -19.62 11.54 -7.63
N TRP A 348 -19.00 11.48 -6.45
CA TRP A 348 -19.18 10.38 -5.50
C TRP A 348 -19.72 10.90 -4.15
N PRO A 349 -21.06 11.03 -4.03
CA PRO A 349 -21.73 11.43 -2.79
C PRO A 349 -21.36 10.60 -1.56
N GLN A 350 -20.98 9.34 -1.77
CA GLN A 350 -20.59 8.39 -0.72
C GLN A 350 -19.19 8.65 -0.13
N LEU A 351 -18.37 9.50 -0.74
CA LEU A 351 -17.07 9.89 -0.18
C LEU A 351 -17.25 10.95 0.91
N SER A 352 -16.61 10.75 2.06
CA SER A 352 -16.55 11.71 3.17
C SER A 352 -15.35 12.66 3.05
N GLU A 353 -14.27 12.20 2.39
CA GLU A 353 -13.01 12.92 2.28
C GLU A 353 -12.29 12.59 0.97
N VAL A 354 -11.58 13.57 0.42
CA VAL A 354 -10.58 13.40 -0.66
C VAL A 354 -9.29 14.12 -0.28
N SER A 355 -8.15 13.57 -0.65
CA SER A 355 -6.83 14.12 -0.35
C SER A 355 -5.87 14.05 -1.53
N PHE A 356 -4.91 14.96 -1.56
CA PHE A 356 -3.91 15.08 -2.61
C PHE A 356 -2.54 15.29 -2.00
N GLU A 357 -1.55 14.56 -2.50
CA GLU A 357 -0.13 14.85 -2.33
C GLU A 357 0.47 15.03 -3.73
N ALA A 358 0.73 16.28 -4.11
CA ALA A 358 1.19 16.65 -5.44
C ALA A 358 2.60 17.24 -5.42
N GLN A 359 3.35 16.98 -6.48
CA GLN A 359 4.70 17.49 -6.70
C GLN A 359 4.75 18.28 -8.01
N ASN A 360 5.35 19.47 -7.98
CA ASN A 360 5.67 20.20 -9.20
C ASN A 360 6.95 19.64 -9.82
N ARG A 361 6.83 18.98 -10.97
CA ARG A 361 7.93 18.36 -11.72
C ARG A 361 8.21 19.06 -13.05
N LEU A 362 7.76 20.31 -13.18
CA LEU A 362 7.93 21.08 -14.40
C LEU A 362 9.40 21.20 -14.83
N TRP A 363 9.64 20.97 -16.11
CA TRP A 363 10.93 21.12 -16.77
C TRP A 363 11.37 22.57 -16.95
N ASP A 364 12.68 22.77 -17.07
CA ASP A 364 13.27 24.06 -17.43
C ASP A 364 13.24 24.25 -18.96
N LEU A 365 12.92 25.47 -19.42
CA LEU A 365 12.97 25.82 -20.83
C LEU A 365 14.43 25.89 -21.28
N ALA A 366 14.82 25.06 -22.26
CA ALA A 366 16.17 25.01 -22.79
C ALA A 366 16.35 25.86 -24.06
N ALA A 367 15.37 25.81 -24.97
CA ALA A 367 15.38 26.59 -26.20
C ALA A 367 13.96 26.82 -26.74
N GLU A 368 13.80 27.85 -27.55
CA GLU A 368 12.57 28.20 -28.26
C GLU A 368 12.91 28.48 -29.73
N ALA A 369 12.09 28.01 -30.67
CA ALA A 369 12.32 28.25 -32.09
C ALA A 369 12.07 29.74 -32.42
N ALA A 370 12.93 30.31 -33.27
CA ALA A 370 12.90 31.75 -33.59
C ALA A 370 11.67 32.16 -34.43
N ASP A 371 11.13 31.25 -35.22
CA ASP A 371 10.01 31.48 -36.14
C ASP A 371 8.66 30.92 -35.63
N ARG A 372 8.69 30.06 -34.60
CA ARG A 372 7.52 29.35 -34.06
C ARG A 372 7.58 29.23 -32.55
N HIS A 373 6.97 30.20 -31.87
CA HIS A 373 6.97 30.30 -30.41
C HIS A 373 6.31 29.11 -29.70
N GLU A 374 5.46 28.33 -30.37
CA GLU A 374 4.90 27.09 -29.82
C GLU A 374 5.91 25.94 -29.76
N VAL A 375 6.99 25.99 -30.56
CA VAL A 375 8.02 24.96 -30.61
C VAL A 375 9.10 25.26 -29.58
N LYS A 376 9.05 24.50 -28.48
CA LYS A 376 9.95 24.66 -27.32
C LYS A 376 10.63 23.34 -26.99
N VAL A 377 11.88 23.44 -26.57
CA VAL A 377 12.66 22.32 -26.03
C VAL A 377 12.85 22.54 -24.54
N TYR A 378 12.60 21.49 -23.76
CA TYR A 378 12.72 21.49 -22.31
C TYR A 378 13.76 20.47 -21.84
N ALA A 379 14.28 20.67 -20.64
CA ALA A 379 15.21 19.74 -19.99
C ALA A 379 14.84 19.53 -18.51
N ASP A 380 15.31 18.43 -17.93
CA ASP A 380 15.07 18.13 -16.52
C ASP A 380 15.53 19.29 -15.63
N PRO A 381 14.70 19.69 -14.64
CA PRO A 381 15.05 20.75 -13.73
C PRO A 381 16.09 20.27 -12.71
N ARG A 382 16.56 21.19 -11.87
CA ARG A 382 17.34 20.81 -10.68
C ARG A 382 16.53 19.87 -9.76
N PRO A 383 17.20 19.10 -8.87
CA PRO A 383 16.51 18.15 -7.99
C PRO A 383 15.35 18.69 -7.12
N PRO A 384 15.36 19.95 -6.64
CA PRO A 384 14.26 20.48 -5.82
C PRO A 384 12.91 20.49 -6.56
N PHE A 385 11.85 20.10 -5.86
CA PHE A 385 10.47 20.15 -6.37
C PHE A 385 9.54 20.78 -5.34
N GLY A 386 8.50 21.47 -5.82
CA GLY A 386 7.43 21.98 -4.96
C GLY A 386 6.54 20.83 -4.48
N ARG A 387 6.07 20.90 -3.23
CA ARG A 387 5.13 19.93 -2.64
C ARG A 387 3.83 20.63 -2.24
N ILE A 388 2.71 20.02 -2.57
CA ILE A 388 1.37 20.54 -2.32
C ILE A 388 0.55 19.43 -1.66
N GLY A 389 -0.02 19.71 -0.49
CA GLY A 389 -0.96 18.84 0.19
C GLY A 389 -2.33 19.52 0.28
N LEU A 390 -3.40 18.79 -0.01
CA LEU A 390 -4.77 19.25 0.22
C LEU A 390 -5.62 18.09 0.76
N ARG A 391 -6.50 18.39 1.70
CA ARG A 391 -7.52 17.45 2.17
C ARG A 391 -8.85 18.20 2.27
N LEU A 392 -9.87 17.69 1.57
CA LEU A 392 -11.22 18.22 1.57
C LEU A 392 -12.13 17.21 2.25
N ARG A 393 -12.92 17.68 3.22
CA ARG A 393 -13.92 16.88 3.93
C ARG A 393 -15.30 17.44 3.66
N ARG A 394 -16.30 16.57 3.61
CA ARG A 394 -17.69 17.01 3.72
C ARG A 394 -17.98 17.44 5.16
N GLU A 395 -18.72 18.53 5.28
CA GLU A 395 -19.35 18.95 6.53
C GLU A 395 -20.59 18.12 6.85
#